data_AF-A0A285NGB9-F1
#
_entry.id   AF-A0A285NGB9-F1
#
_cell.length_a   1.000
_cell.length_b   1.000
_cell.length_c   1.000
_cell.angle_alpha   90.00
_cell.angle_beta   90.00
_cell.angle_gamma   90.00
#
_symmetry.space_group_name_H-M   'P 1'
#
loop_
_entity.id
_entity.type
_entity.pdbx_description
1 polymer ?
#
loop_
_entity_poly.entity_id
_entity_poly.type
_entity_poly.pdbx_seq_one_letter_code
_entity_poly.pdbx_strand_id
1 'polypeptide(L)'
;MKLLRYISVFSFLVSVLIFSGCTVATKDTFSKEPAQLQPFTERLGNYVFPIPSNFSRKDDLSMIYENKGVVRAYLVYVGKASTPKLVAFFDKYMKKNGWKKELFIAGEDTVISYSRDNQLIVFKIHQSIGGTVLKVLLTTK
;
A
#
# COMPACT_ATOMS: atom_id res chain seq x y z
N MET A 1 -25.23 27.24 49.31
CA MET A 1 -24.36 26.07 49.05
C MET A 1 -24.87 25.10 47.97
N LYS A 2 -26.18 24.97 47.72
CA LYS A 2 -26.72 24.11 46.65
C LYS A 2 -26.48 24.68 45.24
N LEU A 3 -26.60 26.01 45.06
CA LEU A 3 -26.43 26.68 43.76
C LEU A 3 -25.00 26.58 43.19
N LEU A 4 -23.98 26.75 44.03
CA LEU A 4 -22.56 26.58 43.64
C LEU A 4 -22.25 25.15 43.17
N ARG A 5 -22.95 24.17 43.76
CA ARG A 5 -22.79 22.74 43.45
C ARG A 5 -23.42 22.39 42.09
N TYR A 6 -24.53 23.03 41.71
CA TYR A 6 -25.11 22.88 40.36
C TYR A 6 -24.27 23.53 39.27
N ILE A 7 -23.64 24.68 39.54
CA ILE A 7 -22.74 25.37 38.59
C ILE A 7 -21.48 24.52 38.34
N SER A 8 -20.92 23.92 39.39
CA SER A 8 -19.76 23.02 39.28
C SER A 8 -20.07 21.75 38.50
N VAL A 9 -21.23 21.12 38.74
CA VAL A 9 -21.66 19.92 37.99
C VAL A 9 -21.97 20.24 36.54
N PHE A 10 -22.60 21.39 36.26
CA PHE A 10 -22.88 21.84 34.89
C PHE A 10 -21.60 22.13 34.11
N SER A 11 -20.62 22.80 34.73
CA SER A 11 -19.31 23.04 34.12
C SER A 11 -18.54 21.75 33.81
N PHE A 12 -18.67 20.72 34.67
CA PHE A 12 -18.04 19.42 34.44
C PHE A 12 -18.73 18.63 33.32
N LEU A 13 -20.05 18.71 33.21
CA LEU A 13 -20.81 18.08 32.13
C LEU A 13 -20.51 18.71 30.76
N VAL A 14 -20.36 20.05 30.73
CA VAL A 14 -19.98 20.78 29.52
C VAL A 14 -18.57 20.42 29.08
N SER A 15 -17.59 20.28 30.00
CA SER A 15 -16.22 19.90 29.61
C SER A 15 -16.15 18.50 28.98
N VAL A 16 -16.90 17.53 29.51
CA VAL A 16 -16.95 16.16 28.96
C VAL A 16 -17.53 16.12 27.54
N LEU A 17 -18.44 17.04 27.19
CA LEU A 17 -19.01 17.16 25.84
C LEU A 17 -18.04 17.78 24.82
N ILE A 18 -17.07 18.60 25.24
CA ILE A 18 -16.06 19.21 24.35
C ILE A 18 -14.88 18.26 24.08
N PHE A 19 -14.59 17.32 24.99
CA PHE A 19 -13.51 16.34 24.83
C PHE A 19 -13.92 15.01 24.18
N SER A 20 -15.22 14.77 23.95
CA SER A 20 -15.71 13.56 23.26
C SER A 20 -15.68 13.67 21.72
N GLY A 21 -15.10 14.75 21.17
CA GLY A 21 -15.04 15.05 19.75
C GLY A 21 -13.65 14.94 19.11
N CYS A 22 -12.90 13.86 19.35
CA CYS A 22 -11.85 13.44 18.41
C CYS A 22 -12.29 12.14 17.74
N THR A 23 -13.37 12.22 16.95
CA THR A 23 -13.52 11.28 15.85
C THR A 23 -12.44 11.63 14.84
N VAL A 24 -11.34 10.87 14.85
CA VAL A 24 -10.39 10.87 13.74
C VAL A 24 -11.12 10.25 12.54
N ALA A 25 -11.94 11.07 11.89
CA ALA A 25 -12.43 10.80 10.56
C ALA A 25 -11.21 10.95 9.64
N THR A 26 -10.45 9.88 9.45
CA THR A 26 -9.58 9.74 8.27
C THR A 26 -10.47 9.62 7.04
N LYS A 27 -11.18 10.70 6.70
CA LYS A 27 -11.74 10.86 5.36
C LYS A 27 -10.58 11.30 4.49
N ASP A 28 -10.12 10.34 3.70
CA ASP A 28 -9.21 10.47 2.58
C ASP A 28 -9.41 11.80 1.84
N THR A 29 -8.69 12.84 2.25
CA THR A 29 -8.73 14.16 1.60
C THR A 29 -7.70 14.22 0.46
N PHE A 30 -7.05 13.11 0.13
CA PHE A 30 -6.06 13.06 -0.93
C PHE A 30 -6.60 12.27 -2.13
N SER A 31 -7.16 13.02 -3.09
CA SER A 31 -7.39 12.61 -4.48
C SER A 31 -8.15 11.29 -4.68
N LYS A 32 -9.40 11.39 -5.16
CA LYS A 32 -10.29 10.29 -5.54
C LYS A 32 -9.52 9.10 -6.13
N GLU A 33 -9.36 8.05 -5.32
CA GLU A 33 -8.76 6.79 -5.73
C GLU A 33 -9.60 6.21 -6.90
N PRO A 34 -8.97 5.63 -7.94
CA PRO A 34 -9.73 4.98 -9.01
C PRO A 34 -10.64 3.88 -8.44
N ALA A 35 -11.83 3.78 -9.02
CA ALA A 35 -12.80 2.73 -8.65
C ALA A 35 -12.24 1.33 -8.94
N GLN A 36 -11.48 1.19 -10.03
CA GLN A 36 -10.87 -0.06 -10.45
C GLN A 36 -9.42 0.18 -10.90
N LEU A 37 -8.52 -0.69 -10.44
CA LEU A 37 -7.12 -0.72 -10.88
C LEU A 37 -7.01 -1.51 -12.20
N GLN A 38 -6.58 -0.81 -13.26
CA GLN A 38 -6.32 -1.42 -14.55
C GLN A 38 -4.88 -1.94 -14.61
N PRO A 39 -4.65 -3.21 -14.99
CA PRO A 39 -3.32 -3.78 -15.01
C PRO A 39 -2.49 -3.23 -16.17
N PHE A 40 -1.26 -2.86 -15.89
CA PHE A 40 -0.18 -2.68 -16.85
C PHE A 40 0.83 -3.82 -16.66
N THR A 41 1.29 -4.43 -17.75
CA THR A 41 2.26 -5.53 -17.68
C THR A 41 3.68 -4.98 -17.72
N GLU A 42 4.40 -5.14 -16.61
CA GLU A 42 5.83 -4.90 -16.54
C GLU A 42 6.61 -6.14 -16.98
N ARG A 43 7.73 -5.91 -17.66
CA ARG A 43 8.67 -6.95 -18.07
C ARG A 43 10.10 -6.49 -17.79
N LEU A 44 10.84 -7.30 -17.02
CA LEU A 44 12.26 -7.07 -16.78
C LEU A 44 13.00 -8.41 -16.81
N GLY A 45 13.82 -8.62 -17.85
CA GLY A 45 14.32 -9.95 -18.19
C GLY A 45 13.19 -10.97 -18.28
N ASN A 46 13.29 -12.06 -17.51
CA ASN A 46 12.28 -13.12 -17.46
C ASN A 46 11.15 -12.86 -16.44
N TYR A 47 11.17 -11.73 -15.72
CA TYR A 47 10.08 -11.37 -14.81
C TYR A 47 8.96 -10.70 -15.61
N VAL A 48 7.74 -11.21 -15.45
CA VAL A 48 6.52 -10.62 -16.02
C VAL A 48 5.48 -10.52 -14.92
N PHE A 49 5.11 -9.28 -14.57
CA PHE A 49 4.25 -8.99 -13.43
C PHE A 49 3.34 -7.78 -13.69
N PRO A 50 2.16 -7.71 -13.05
CA PRO A 50 1.24 -6.60 -13.19
C PRO A 50 1.60 -5.47 -12.22
N ILE A 51 1.51 -4.23 -12.69
CA ILE A 51 1.49 -3.01 -11.87
C ILE A 51 0.21 -2.24 -12.25
N PRO A 52 -0.48 -1.55 -11.33
CA PRO A 52 -1.61 -0.72 -11.72
C PRO A 52 -1.16 0.42 -12.64
N SER A 53 -1.86 0.63 -13.76
CA SER A 53 -1.51 1.65 -14.78
C SER A 53 -1.46 3.10 -14.27
N ASN A 54 -2.07 3.39 -13.12
CA ASN A 54 -2.00 4.69 -12.47
C ASN A 54 -0.80 4.84 -11.53
N PHE A 55 0.13 3.90 -11.52
CA PHE A 55 1.40 3.96 -10.81
C PHE A 55 2.52 4.23 -11.81
N SER A 56 3.32 5.25 -11.54
CA SER A 56 4.48 5.61 -12.36
C SER A 56 5.76 5.16 -11.67
N ARG A 57 6.66 4.53 -12.43
CA ARG A 57 7.99 4.15 -11.95
C ARG A 57 8.82 5.41 -11.63
N LYS A 58 9.61 5.34 -10.57
CA LYS A 58 10.58 6.35 -10.14
C LYS A 58 11.98 5.80 -10.42
N ASP A 59 12.49 6.09 -11.61
CA ASP A 59 13.75 5.53 -12.09
C ASP A 59 14.94 5.97 -11.22
N ASP A 60 14.90 7.18 -10.68
CA ASP A 60 15.87 7.74 -9.72
C ASP A 60 15.95 6.98 -8.39
N LEU A 61 14.86 6.31 -8.01
CA LEU A 61 14.77 5.49 -6.79
C LEU A 61 14.84 3.99 -7.09
N SER A 62 14.92 3.62 -8.37
CA SER A 62 14.93 2.24 -8.83
C SER A 62 16.36 1.80 -9.15
N MET A 63 16.67 0.55 -8.82
CA MET A 63 17.97 -0.07 -9.09
C MET A 63 17.74 -1.35 -9.87
N ILE A 64 18.42 -1.49 -11.00
CA ILE A 64 18.37 -2.69 -11.84
C ILE A 64 19.79 -3.20 -11.98
N TYR A 65 20.00 -4.45 -11.60
CA TYR A 65 21.24 -5.19 -11.79
C TYR A 65 20.98 -6.34 -12.75
N GLU A 66 21.72 -6.35 -13.86
CA GLU A 66 21.68 -7.43 -14.83
C GLU A 66 23.10 -7.94 -15.06
N ASN A 67 23.29 -9.25 -14.91
CA ASN A 67 24.57 -9.91 -15.17
C ASN A 67 24.34 -11.30 -15.75
N LYS A 68 24.85 -11.56 -16.96
CA LYS A 68 24.76 -12.85 -17.66
C LYS A 68 23.33 -13.42 -17.67
N GLY A 69 22.33 -12.58 -17.91
CA GLY A 69 20.91 -12.96 -17.95
C GLY A 69 20.23 -13.11 -16.58
N VAL A 70 20.97 -12.93 -15.47
CA VAL A 70 20.39 -12.86 -14.12
C VAL A 70 19.96 -11.43 -13.84
N VAL A 71 18.66 -11.22 -13.72
CA VAL A 71 18.06 -9.93 -13.35
C VAL A 71 17.73 -9.91 -11.86
N ARG A 72 18.21 -8.88 -11.17
CA ARG A 72 17.78 -8.48 -9.83
C ARG A 72 17.40 -7.01 -9.88
N ALA A 73 16.26 -6.65 -9.32
CA ALA A 73 15.82 -5.26 -9.35
C ALA A 73 15.09 -4.88 -8.08
N TYR A 74 15.30 -3.63 -7.68
CA TYR A 74 14.49 -2.93 -6.70
C TYR A 74 13.81 -1.77 -7.42
N LEU A 75 12.52 -1.90 -7.67
CA LEU A 75 11.75 -0.93 -8.45
C LEU A 75 10.83 -0.17 -7.50
N VAL A 76 10.73 1.14 -7.71
CA VAL A 76 9.85 2.02 -6.92
C VAL A 76 8.80 2.60 -7.84
N TYR A 77 7.54 2.47 -7.44
CA TYR A 77 6.41 3.06 -8.13
C TYR A 77 5.62 3.95 -7.17
N VAL A 78 5.07 5.04 -7.69
CA VAL A 78 4.19 5.95 -6.93
C VAL A 78 2.87 6.10 -7.67
N GLY A 79 1.78 5.94 -6.94
CA GLY A 79 0.43 6.06 -7.48
C GLY A 79 -0.60 6.27 -6.39
N LYS A 80 -1.87 6.01 -6.70
CA LYS A 80 -2.99 6.17 -5.76
C LYS A 80 -3.79 4.88 -5.71
N ALA A 81 -3.67 4.16 -4.60
CA ALA A 81 -4.51 3.02 -4.29
C ALA A 81 -4.41 2.67 -2.81
N SER A 82 -5.55 2.42 -2.17
CA SER A 82 -5.60 1.85 -0.84
C SER A 82 -4.91 0.49 -0.82
N THR A 83 -4.29 0.17 0.31
CA THR A 83 -3.58 -1.10 0.50
C THR A 83 -4.48 -2.31 0.20
N PRO A 84 -5.76 -2.37 0.66
CA PRO A 84 -6.65 -3.48 0.31
C PRO A 84 -6.90 -3.63 -1.19
N LYS A 85 -7.05 -2.55 -1.96
CA LYS A 85 -7.23 -2.62 -3.41
C LYS A 85 -5.97 -3.15 -4.11
N LEU A 86 -4.78 -2.77 -3.65
CA LEU A 86 -3.52 -3.29 -4.18
C LEU A 86 -3.35 -4.79 -3.87
N VAL A 87 -3.65 -5.21 -2.64
CA VAL A 87 -3.63 -6.63 -2.25
C VAL A 87 -4.56 -7.44 -3.16
N ALA A 88 -5.80 -6.99 -3.34
CA ALA A 88 -6.77 -7.66 -4.21
C ALA A 88 -6.33 -7.66 -5.69
N PHE A 89 -5.73 -6.58 -6.17
CA PHE A 89 -5.16 -6.49 -7.51
C PHE A 89 -4.06 -7.52 -7.73
N PHE A 90 -3.07 -7.60 -6.83
CA PHE A 90 -1.99 -8.57 -6.95
C PHE A 90 -2.51 -10.00 -6.82
N ASP A 91 -3.39 -10.28 -5.86
CA ASP A 91 -3.98 -11.62 -5.71
C ASP A 91 -4.76 -12.08 -6.95
N LYS A 92 -5.41 -11.16 -7.68
CA LYS A 92 -6.10 -11.47 -8.92
C LYS A 92 -5.12 -11.71 -10.08
N TYR A 93 -4.24 -10.74 -10.36
CA TYR A 93 -3.46 -10.73 -11.59
C TYR A 93 -2.17 -11.55 -11.50
N MET A 94 -1.55 -11.67 -10.32
CA MET A 94 -0.40 -12.57 -10.14
C MET A 94 -0.83 -14.03 -10.33
N LYS A 95 -1.92 -14.45 -9.67
CA LYS A 95 -2.46 -15.81 -9.79
C LYS A 95 -2.85 -16.15 -11.23
N LYS A 96 -3.50 -15.21 -11.93
CA LYS A 96 -3.84 -15.38 -13.36
C LYS A 96 -2.61 -15.65 -14.24
N ASN A 97 -1.45 -15.15 -13.85
CA ASN A 97 -0.19 -15.29 -14.59
C ASN A 97 0.71 -16.43 -14.06
N GLY A 98 0.13 -17.37 -13.29
CA GLY A 98 0.82 -18.57 -12.81
C GLY A 98 1.72 -18.34 -11.60
N TRP A 99 1.66 -17.17 -10.96
CA TRP A 99 2.41 -16.91 -9.73
C TRP A 99 1.68 -17.45 -8.50
N LYS A 100 2.41 -18.09 -7.60
CA LYS A 100 1.92 -18.60 -6.32
C LYS A 100 2.22 -17.60 -5.21
N LYS A 101 1.23 -17.26 -4.39
CA LYS A 101 1.44 -16.43 -3.20
C LYS A 101 2.21 -17.22 -2.15
N GLU A 102 3.33 -16.68 -1.67
CA GLU A 102 4.18 -17.32 -0.65
C GLU A 102 4.00 -16.67 0.73
N LEU A 103 3.86 -15.35 0.77
CA LEU A 103 3.81 -14.59 2.01
C LEU A 103 2.79 -13.45 1.95
N PHE A 104 2.20 -13.16 3.09
CA PHE A 104 1.43 -11.95 3.35
C PHE A 104 1.69 -11.50 4.79
N ILE A 105 2.21 -10.28 4.94
CA ILE A 105 2.40 -9.62 6.24
C ILE A 105 1.67 -8.30 6.18
N ALA A 106 0.74 -8.08 7.11
CA ALA A 106 0.07 -6.81 7.31
C ALA A 106 0.67 -6.10 8.53
N GLY A 107 0.96 -4.81 8.37
CA GLY A 107 1.51 -3.93 9.40
C GLY A 107 1.46 -2.48 8.92
N GLU A 108 2.36 -1.63 9.43
CA GLU A 108 2.56 -0.27 8.90
C GLU A 108 2.82 -0.30 7.39
N ASP A 109 3.67 -1.23 6.98
CA ASP A 109 3.82 -1.63 5.59
C ASP A 109 3.16 -2.99 5.36
N THR A 110 2.50 -3.15 4.23
CA THR A 110 2.01 -4.46 3.80
C THR A 110 3.02 -5.10 2.84
N VAL A 111 3.46 -6.31 3.16
CA VAL A 111 4.42 -7.07 2.35
C VAL A 111 3.73 -8.32 1.80
N ILE A 112 3.85 -8.54 0.50
CA ILE A 112 3.28 -9.69 -0.19
C ILE A 112 4.36 -10.25 -1.10
N SER A 113 4.58 -11.56 -1.07
CA SER A 113 5.49 -12.19 -2.03
C SER A 113 4.81 -13.28 -2.83
N TYR A 114 5.30 -13.43 -4.06
CA TYR A 114 4.84 -14.43 -4.99
C TYR A 114 6.03 -15.12 -5.65
N SER A 115 5.93 -16.43 -5.84
CA SER A 115 6.94 -17.22 -6.55
C SER A 115 6.40 -17.85 -7.83
N ARG A 116 7.28 -18.08 -8.79
CA ARG A 116 7.02 -18.85 -10.01
C ARG A 116 8.34 -19.43 -10.48
N ASP A 117 8.42 -20.75 -10.62
CA ASP A 117 9.68 -21.45 -10.87
C ASP A 117 10.75 -21.06 -9.83
N ASN A 118 11.93 -20.59 -10.27
CA ASN A 118 12.99 -20.09 -9.39
C ASN A 118 12.94 -18.55 -9.17
N GLN A 119 11.83 -17.90 -9.50
CA GLN A 119 11.63 -16.46 -9.38
C GLN A 119 10.83 -16.11 -8.12
N LEU A 120 11.20 -15.02 -7.47
CA LEU A 120 10.50 -14.43 -6.33
C LEU A 120 10.28 -12.93 -6.60
N ILE A 121 9.03 -12.49 -6.44
CA ILE A 121 8.68 -11.07 -6.44
C ILE A 121 8.14 -10.70 -5.08
N VAL A 122 8.69 -9.65 -4.47
CA VAL A 122 8.21 -9.10 -3.20
C VAL A 122 7.67 -7.70 -3.44
N PHE A 123 6.39 -7.50 -3.14
CA PHE A 123 5.73 -6.20 -3.12
C PHE A 123 5.69 -5.69 -1.69
N LYS A 124 6.14 -4.46 -1.49
CA LYS A 124 5.99 -3.72 -0.23
C LYS A 124 5.18 -2.46 -0.51
N ILE A 125 4.04 -2.33 0.18
CA ILE A 125 3.07 -1.26 0.02
C ILE A 125 3.17 -0.34 1.24
N HIS A 126 3.47 0.93 1.01
CA HIS A 126 3.54 1.97 2.03
C HIS A 126 2.58 3.11 1.67
N GLN A 127 1.73 3.52 2.61
CA GLN A 127 0.85 4.67 2.45
C GLN A 127 1.54 5.94 2.95
N SER A 128 1.54 6.98 2.13
CA SER A 128 2.19 8.26 2.44
C SER A 128 1.22 9.43 2.23
N ILE A 129 1.53 10.59 2.83
CA ILE A 129 0.77 11.82 2.68
C ILE A 129 0.98 12.34 1.24
N GLY A 130 0.15 11.87 0.31
CA GLY A 130 0.26 12.21 -1.12
C GLY A 130 0.02 11.04 -2.08
N GLY A 131 0.04 9.81 -1.56
CA GLY A 131 -0.24 8.62 -2.35
C GLY A 131 0.42 7.37 -1.77
N THR A 132 0.52 6.36 -2.60
CA THR A 132 1.01 5.04 -2.22
C THR A 132 2.34 4.78 -2.90
N VAL A 133 3.32 4.40 -2.10
CA VAL A 133 4.63 3.97 -2.59
C VAL A 133 4.64 2.45 -2.64
N LEU A 134 4.81 1.91 -3.84
CA LEU A 134 4.93 0.49 -4.10
C LEU A 134 6.38 0.16 -4.43
N LYS A 135 7.03 -0.61 -3.56
CA LYS A 135 8.39 -1.12 -3.76
C LYS A 135 8.30 -2.56 -4.23
N VAL A 136 9.05 -2.91 -5.27
CA VAL A 136 9.04 -4.24 -5.89
C VAL A 136 10.46 -4.77 -5.93
N LEU A 137 10.72 -5.87 -5.24
CA LEU A 137 11.99 -6.60 -5.30
C LEU A 137 11.82 -7.80 -6.22
N LEU A 138 12.65 -7.88 -7.26
CA LEU A 138 12.79 -9.03 -8.16
C LEU A 138 14.06 -9.78 -7.77
N THR A 139 13.92 -11.04 -7.35
CA THR A 139 15.03 -11.89 -6.92
C THR A 139 14.74 -13.36 -7.19
N THR A 140 15.73 -14.22 -7.02
CA THR A 140 15.52 -15.68 -7.03
C THR A 140 14.99 -16.15 -5.67
N LYS A 141 14.30 -17.29 -5.67
CA LYS A 141 13.91 -17.99 -4.44
C LYS A 141 15.13 -18.53 -3.69
#